data_AF-A0A352JFG9-F1
#
_entry.id   AF-A0A352JFG9-F1
#
_cell.length_a   1.000
_cell.length_b   1.000
_cell.length_c   1.000
_cell.angle_alpha   90.00
_cell.angle_beta   90.00
_cell.angle_gamma   90.00
#
_symmetry.space_group_name_H-M   'P 1'
#
loop_
_entity.id
_entity.type
_entity.pdbx_description
1 polymer ?
#
loop_
_entity_poly.entity_id
_entity_poly.type
_entity_poly.pdbx_seq_one_letter_code
_entity_poly.pdbx_strand_id
1 'polypeptide(L)'
;MTKQKMQPKIIIHGGAGSTVESKGGYEPVRKSLFAVLDTVYPMLLDGAKAIDAVVKACQMLEDDPRFNAGTGSVLQSDGQIRMSASIMDGDRQSFSG
;
A
#
# COMPACT_ATOMS: atom_id res chain seq x y z
N MET A 1 -23.53 -26.25 5.10
CA MET A 1 -22.27 -25.83 5.75
C MET A 1 -22.16 -24.32 5.67
N THR A 2 -22.39 -23.61 6.77
CA THR A 2 -22.15 -22.16 6.84
C THR A 2 -20.63 -21.94 6.80
N LYS A 3 -20.11 -21.35 5.71
CA LYS A 3 -18.71 -20.89 5.68
C LYS A 3 -18.49 -20.02 6.92
N GLN A 4 -17.55 -20.39 7.78
CA GLN A 4 -17.13 -19.49 8.86
C GLN A 4 -16.73 -18.16 8.25
N LYS A 5 -17.25 -17.07 8.80
CA LYS A 5 -16.93 -15.72 8.37
C LYS A 5 -15.49 -15.43 8.80
N MET A 6 -14.54 -15.67 7.90
CA MET A 6 -13.13 -15.36 8.09
C MET A 6 -12.97 -13.86 8.36
N GLN A 7 -12.28 -13.49 9.43
CA GLN A 7 -11.95 -12.10 9.68
C GLN A 7 -10.70 -11.74 8.87
N PRO A 8 -10.81 -10.89 7.82
CA PRO A 8 -9.65 -10.51 7.03
C PRO A 8 -8.66 -9.69 7.87
N LYS A 9 -7.39 -9.73 7.47
CA LYS A 9 -6.32 -8.92 8.04
C LYS A 9 -5.54 -8.28 6.90
N ILE A 10 -5.15 -7.02 7.08
CA ILE A 10 -4.33 -6.28 6.14
C ILE A 10 -3.26 -5.52 6.91
N ILE A 11 -2.05 -5.50 6.36
CA ILE A 11 -0.90 -4.79 6.89
C ILE A 11 -0.30 -4.01 5.72
N ILE A 12 0.04 -2.74 5.96
CA ILE A 12 0.66 -1.85 4.98
C ILE A 12 1.90 -1.19 5.58
N HIS A 13 2.82 -0.72 4.76
CA HIS A 13 3.95 0.10 5.18
C HIS A 13 4.25 1.18 4.12
N GLY A 14 4.78 2.32 4.54
CA GLY A 14 5.20 3.43 3.66
C GLY A 14 6.73 3.53 3.52
N GLY A 15 7.45 2.42 3.70
CA GLY A 15 8.91 2.35 3.81
C GLY A 15 9.45 2.51 5.25
N ALA A 16 10.74 2.22 5.45
CA ALA A 16 11.44 2.30 6.74
C ALA A 16 12.69 3.20 6.64
N GLY A 17 13.20 3.68 7.78
CA GLY A 17 14.41 4.51 7.86
C GLY A 17 14.17 5.93 8.43
N SER A 18 15.26 6.70 8.53
CA SER A 18 15.32 7.99 9.23
C SER A 18 14.64 9.18 8.52
N THR A 19 13.75 8.92 7.55
CA THR A 19 13.10 9.94 6.71
C THR A 19 11.71 10.34 7.19
N VAL A 20 11.30 9.96 8.40
CA VAL A 20 9.97 10.34 8.90
C VAL A 20 9.84 11.87 8.99
N GLU A 21 10.90 12.58 9.35
CA GLU A 21 10.92 14.04 9.34
C GLU A 21 10.70 14.61 7.94
N SER A 22 11.32 14.05 6.90
CA SER A 22 11.11 14.47 5.52
C SER A 22 9.71 14.14 4.98
N LYS A 23 8.96 13.28 5.68
CA LYS A 23 7.54 12.98 5.40
C LYS A 23 6.57 13.87 6.18
N GLY A 24 7.07 14.88 6.89
CA GLY A 24 6.28 15.78 7.72
C GLY A 24 6.09 15.31 9.17
N GLY A 25 6.83 14.28 9.60
CA GLY A 25 6.77 13.72 10.94
C GLY A 25 5.84 12.50 11.08
N TYR A 26 5.81 11.91 12.27
CA TYR A 26 5.09 10.66 12.54
C TYR A 26 3.57 10.80 12.38
N GLU A 27 2.98 11.92 12.84
CA GLU A 27 1.53 12.10 12.84
C GLU A 27 0.93 12.18 11.42
N PRO A 28 1.46 13.01 10.49
CA PRO A 28 0.97 13.02 9.13
C PRO A 28 1.12 11.67 8.42
N VAL A 29 2.26 10.97 8.62
CA VAL A 29 2.46 9.63 8.06
C VAL A 29 1.43 8.65 8.60
N ARG A 30 1.23 8.64 9.92
CA ARG A 30 0.25 7.78 10.59
C ARG A 30 -1.15 8.05 10.05
N LYS A 31 -1.56 9.32 9.97
CA LYS A 31 -2.87 9.71 9.42
C LYS A 31 -3.08 9.18 7.99
N SER A 32 -2.07 9.27 7.14
CA SER A 32 -2.18 8.80 5.75
C SER A 32 -2.25 7.28 5.66
N LEU A 33 -1.49 6.54 6.47
CA LEU A 33 -1.62 5.08 6.56
C LEU A 33 -3.00 4.68 7.06
N PHE A 34 -3.56 5.38 8.06
CA PHE A 34 -4.94 5.13 8.50
C PHE A 34 -5.96 5.42 7.40
N ALA A 35 -5.81 6.50 6.64
CA ALA A 35 -6.72 6.80 5.53
C ALA A 35 -6.72 5.68 4.46
N VAL A 36 -5.56 5.06 4.19
CA VAL A 36 -5.49 3.87 3.33
C VAL A 36 -6.28 2.72 3.95
N LEU A 37 -6.01 2.38 5.22
CA LEU A 37 -6.69 1.29 5.94
C LEU A 37 -8.21 1.49 6.03
N ASP A 38 -8.66 2.71 6.33
CA ASP A 38 -10.07 3.09 6.43
C ASP A 38 -10.81 2.91 5.09
N THR A 39 -10.08 2.97 3.97
CA THR A 39 -10.62 2.73 2.64
C THR A 39 -10.63 1.24 2.28
N VAL A 40 -9.53 0.53 2.52
CA VAL A 40 -9.35 -0.84 1.99
C VAL A 40 -9.87 -1.94 2.92
N TYR A 41 -9.88 -1.71 4.24
CA TYR A 41 -10.38 -2.71 5.18
C TYR A 41 -11.89 -2.99 5.03
N PRO A 42 -12.75 -1.97 4.82
CA PRO A 42 -14.16 -2.22 4.48
C PRO A 42 -14.34 -3.07 3.23
N MET A 43 -13.54 -2.85 2.17
CA MET A 43 -13.59 -3.67 0.96
C MET A 43 -13.42 -5.17 1.27
N LEU A 44 -12.47 -5.50 2.15
CA LEU A 44 -12.24 -6.88 2.58
C LEU A 44 -13.40 -7.44 3.41
N LEU A 45 -14.02 -6.63 4.27
CA LEU A 45 -15.20 -7.03 5.05
C LEU A 45 -16.42 -7.30 4.15
N ASP A 46 -16.53 -6.56 3.05
CA ASP A 46 -17.58 -6.69 2.04
C ASP A 46 -17.32 -7.84 1.05
N GLY A 47 -16.21 -8.55 1.21
CA GLY A 47 -15.89 -9.76 0.44
C GLY A 47 -15.11 -9.50 -0.86
N ALA A 48 -14.50 -8.33 -1.02
CA ALA A 48 -13.54 -8.09 -2.09
C ALA A 48 -12.37 -9.07 -2.01
N LYS A 49 -11.74 -9.37 -3.15
CA LYS A 49 -10.56 -10.24 -3.17
C LYS A 49 -9.38 -9.51 -2.53
N ALA A 50 -8.49 -10.28 -1.91
CA ALA A 50 -7.26 -9.75 -1.33
C ALA A 50 -6.43 -8.96 -2.36
N ILE A 51 -6.38 -9.45 -3.60
CA ILE A 51 -5.67 -8.80 -4.71
C ILE A 51 -6.20 -7.39 -4.99
N ASP A 52 -7.53 -7.21 -5.01
CA ASP A 52 -8.15 -5.92 -5.30
C ASP A 52 -7.89 -4.92 -4.17
N ALA A 53 -7.92 -5.39 -2.91
CA ALA A 53 -7.64 -4.57 -1.75
C ALA A 53 -6.18 -4.11 -1.68
N VAL A 54 -5.21 -4.99 -1.96
CA VAL A 54 -3.78 -4.61 -1.94
C VAL A 54 -3.41 -3.71 -3.12
N VAL A 55 -3.99 -3.93 -4.32
CA VAL A 55 -3.82 -3.01 -5.45
C VAL A 55 -4.31 -1.61 -5.07
N LYS A 56 -5.51 -1.51 -4.48
CA LYS A 56 -6.04 -0.22 -4.07
C LYS A 56 -5.18 0.45 -2.99
N ALA A 57 -4.68 -0.33 -2.03
CA ALA A 57 -3.77 0.18 -1.00
C ALA A 57 -2.47 0.72 -1.61
N CYS A 58 -1.84 -0.03 -2.52
CA CYS A 58 -0.63 0.40 -3.23
C CYS A 58 -0.86 1.68 -4.03
N GLN A 59 -1.94 1.76 -4.81
CA GLN A 59 -2.30 2.97 -5.56
C GLN A 59 -2.42 4.20 -4.66
N MET A 60 -3.09 4.08 -3.51
CA MET A 60 -3.22 5.21 -2.58
C MET A 60 -1.89 5.62 -1.95
N LEU A 61 -0.96 4.68 -1.75
CA LEU A 61 0.40 4.99 -1.30
C LEU A 61 1.23 5.63 -2.42
N GLU A 62 1.06 5.22 -3.67
CA GLU A 62 1.72 5.78 -4.86
C GLU A 62 1.24 7.19 -5.20
N ASP A 63 -0.05 7.48 -5.00
CA ASP A 63 -0.64 8.80 -5.23
C ASP A 63 -0.24 9.82 -4.15
N ASP A 64 0.21 9.34 -3.00
CA ASP A 64 0.60 10.17 -1.87
C ASP A 64 2.08 10.58 -1.96
N PRO A 65 2.39 11.86 -2.23
CA PRO A 65 3.77 12.32 -2.48
C PRO A 65 4.70 12.16 -1.26
N ARG A 66 4.17 11.81 -0.08
CA ARG A 66 4.98 11.55 1.11
C ARG A 66 5.67 10.19 1.07
N PHE A 67 5.23 9.26 0.23
CA PHE A 67 5.84 7.94 0.11
C PHE A 67 6.71 7.85 -1.13
N ASN A 68 7.84 7.16 -1.01
CA ASN A 68 8.76 6.93 -2.12
C ASN A 68 8.22 5.82 -3.05
N ALA A 69 7.14 6.14 -3.75
CA ALA A 69 6.46 5.33 -4.74
C ALA A 69 5.62 6.26 -5.63
N GLY A 70 5.38 5.88 -6.88
CA GLY A 70 4.55 6.67 -7.81
C GLY A 70 4.92 8.16 -7.85
N THR A 71 4.00 9.00 -7.37
CA THR A 71 4.11 10.46 -7.35
C THR A 71 5.27 10.97 -6.49
N GLY A 72 5.55 10.29 -5.36
CA GLY A 72 6.62 10.67 -4.44
C GLY A 72 7.96 9.98 -4.73
N SER A 73 8.12 9.32 -5.87
CA SER A 73 9.33 8.61 -6.23
C SER A 73 10.57 9.51 -6.20
N VAL A 74 11.62 9.01 -5.55
CA VAL A 74 12.91 9.69 -5.50
C VAL A 74 13.63 9.63 -6.85
N LEU A 75 14.39 10.68 -7.14
CA LEU A 75 15.22 10.74 -8.33
C LEU A 75 16.43 9.83 -8.20
N GLN A 76 16.82 9.22 -9.31
CA GLN A 76 18.15 8.62 -9.46
C GLN A 76 19.22 9.70 -9.62
N SER A 77 20.50 9.31 -9.63
CA SER A 77 21.63 10.25 -9.72
C SER A 77 21.67 11.04 -11.05
N ASP A 78 21.00 10.54 -12.09
CA ASP A 78 20.82 11.21 -13.38
C ASP A 78 19.59 12.15 -13.41
N GLY A 79 18.93 12.32 -12.26
CA GLY A 79 17.74 13.17 -12.12
C GLY A 79 16.46 12.57 -12.69
N GLN A 80 16.46 11.29 -13.11
CA GLN A 80 15.27 10.64 -13.65
C GLN A 80 14.52 9.84 -12.59
N ILE A 81 13.20 9.76 -12.72
CA ILE A 81 12.35 8.86 -11.93
C ILE A 81 12.33 7.49 -12.61
N ARG A 82 12.63 6.44 -11.86
CA ARG A 82 12.44 5.05 -12.29
C ARG A 82 11.78 4.27 -11.16
N MET A 83 10.71 3.55 -11.49
CA MET A 83 9.91 2.82 -10.52
C MET A 83 9.94 1.33 -10.77
N SER A 84 9.65 0.57 -9.71
CA SER A 84 9.42 -0.85 -9.76
C SER A 84 8.27 -1.16 -8.82
N ALA A 85 7.36 -2.03 -9.25
CA ALA A 85 6.23 -2.49 -8.49
C ALA A 85 6.05 -3.98 -8.80
N SER A 86 5.52 -4.74 -7.84
CA SER A 86 5.24 -6.14 -8.07
C SER A 86 4.02 -6.58 -7.29
N ILE A 87 3.38 -7.66 -7.73
CA ILE A 87 2.19 -8.22 -7.10
C ILE A 87 2.21 -9.75 -7.17
N MET A 88 1.70 -10.39 -6.12
CA MET A 88 1.58 -11.83 -6.05
C MET A 88 0.16 -12.21 -5.63
N ASP A 89 -0.46 -13.11 -6.39
CA ASP A 89 -1.70 -13.78 -6.01
C ASP A 89 -1.35 -15.14 -5.40
N GLY A 90 -1.53 -15.27 -4.09
CA GLY A 90 -1.21 -16.48 -3.34
C GLY A 90 -2.16 -17.66 -3.62
N ASP A 91 -3.40 -17.39 -4.03
CA ASP A 91 -4.37 -18.43 -4.40
C ASP A 91 -3.98 -19.08 -5.72
N ARG A 92 -3.52 -18.25 -6.67
CA ARG A 92 -3.11 -18.69 -8.02
C ARG A 92 -1.62 -19.03 -8.13
N GLN A 93 -0.85 -18.75 -7.09
CA GLN A 93 0.61 -18.86 -7.07
C GLN A 93 1.29 -18.13 -8.24
N SER A 94 0.73 -16.98 -8.64
CA SER A 94 1.19 -16.21 -9.78
C SER A 94 1.80 -14.89 -9.36
N PHE A 95 2.91 -14.51 -10.00
CA PHE A 95 3.66 -13.30 -9.73
C PHE A 95 3.79 -12.43 -10.99
N SER A 96 3.78 -11.11 -10.82
CA SER A 96 4.11 -10.12 -11.84
C SER A 96 4.92 -8.99 -11.20
N GLY A 97 5.95 -8.49 -11.90
CA GLY A 97 6.75 -7.35 -11.46
C GLY A 97 7.64 -6.80 -12.58
#